data_AF-A0A5T0E923-F1
#
_entry.id   AF-A0A5T0E923-F1
#
_cell.length_a   1.000
_cell.length_b   1.000
_cell.length_c   1.000
_cell.angle_alpha   90.00
_cell.angle_beta   90.00
_cell.angle_gamma   90.00
#
_symmetry.space_group_name_H-M   'P 1'
#
loop_
_entity.id
_entity.type
_entity.pdbx_description
1 polymer ?
#
loop_
_entity_poly.entity_id
_entity_poly.type
_entity_poly.pdbx_seq_one_letter_code
_entity_poly.pdbx_strand_id
1 'polypeptide(L)'
;MKKFFILFFALLSFLKAEPSLDELADFTPMFAIRSLETGISLSPFRKTSKRLEDQNWFLKEIVTNDELKARDMHAKDLPFGYVQFISPRGDDICLAVLSEKSFGTKSCKQDLQDGTMQTIFLSYQ
;
A
#
# COMPACT_ATOMS: atom_id res chain seq x y z
N MET A 1 31.24 36.98 4.89
CA MET A 1 30.30 36.37 5.86
C MET A 1 29.00 35.88 5.22
N LYS A 2 28.32 36.67 4.39
CA LYS A 2 27.04 36.28 3.73
C LYS A 2 27.12 34.99 2.88
N LYS A 3 28.26 34.74 2.21
CA LYS A 3 28.49 33.54 1.38
C LYS A 3 28.53 32.23 2.18
N PHE A 4 29.06 32.26 3.41
CA PHE A 4 29.12 31.09 4.28
C PHE A 4 27.75 30.71 4.83
N PHE A 5 26.91 31.71 5.12
CA PHE A 5 25.53 31.49 5.55
C PHE A 5 24.69 30.80 4.46
N ILE A 6 24.82 31.22 3.20
CA ILE A 6 24.10 30.61 2.08
C ILE A 6 24.53 29.16 1.89
N LEU A 7 25.83 28.87 1.98
CA LEU A 7 26.35 27.51 1.86
C LEU A 7 25.84 26.59 2.99
N PHE A 8 25.77 27.11 4.22
CA PHE A 8 25.26 26.39 5.38
C PHE A 8 23.76 26.06 5.23
N PHE A 9 22.95 27.01 4.78
CA PHE A 9 21.52 26.76 4.51
C PHE A 9 21.29 25.81 3.31
N ALA A 10 22.14 25.86 2.29
CA ALA A 10 22.09 24.91 1.17
C ALA A 10 22.39 23.47 1.65
N LEU A 11 23.44 23.28 2.46
CA LEU A 11 23.80 21.98 3.05
C LEU A 11 22.70 21.42 3.97
N LEU A 12 22.02 22.28 4.76
CA LEU A 12 20.90 21.87 5.59
C LEU A 12 19.67 21.43 4.79
N SER A 13 19.52 21.90 3.55
CA SER A 13 18.41 21.51 2.68
C SER A 13 18.55 20.06 2.19
N PHE A 14 19.78 19.57 2.01
CA PHE A 14 20.05 18.17 1.64
C PHE A 14 19.85 17.19 2.81
N LEU A 15 20.00 17.63 4.06
CA LEU A 15 19.76 16.78 5.24
C LEU A 15 18.27 16.48 5.48
N LYS A 16 17.36 17.22 4.83
CA LYS A 16 15.90 17.03 4.94
C LYS A 16 15.27 16.40 3.71
N ALA A 17 16.05 15.99 2.72
CA ALA A 17 15.57 15.13 1.65
C ALA A 17 15.50 13.70 2.18
N GLU A 18 14.48 13.41 3.00
CA GLU A 18 14.05 12.03 3.15
C GLU A 18 13.61 11.54 1.77
N PRO A 19 14.07 10.36 1.29
CA PRO A 19 13.57 9.81 0.06
C PRO A 19 12.06 9.69 0.21
N SER A 20 11.32 10.46 -0.59
CA SER A 20 9.88 10.28 -0.64
C SER A 20 9.63 8.86 -1.13
N LEU A 21 8.66 8.17 -0.54
CA LEU A 21 8.25 6.83 -1.01
C LEU A 21 7.92 6.80 -2.51
N ASP A 22 7.60 7.97 -3.10
CA ASP A 22 7.36 8.19 -4.53
C ASP A 22 8.61 8.00 -5.42
N GLU A 23 9.84 8.13 -4.90
CA GLU A 23 11.04 8.14 -5.76
C GLU A 23 11.70 6.77 -5.98
N LEU A 24 11.34 5.74 -5.21
CA LEU A 24 12.09 4.47 -5.19
C LEU A 24 11.27 3.19 -5.38
N ALA A 25 9.95 3.25 -5.51
CA ALA A 25 9.12 2.06 -5.63
C ALA A 25 7.96 2.27 -6.62
N ASP A 26 7.63 1.20 -7.36
CA ASP A 26 6.49 1.14 -8.29
C ASP A 26 5.15 1.22 -7.52
N PHE A 27 4.86 2.40 -6.97
CA PHE A 27 3.63 2.70 -6.25
C PHE A 27 2.86 3.79 -6.97
N THR A 28 1.53 3.66 -6.94
CA THR A 28 0.65 4.76 -7.30
C THR A 28 0.76 5.88 -6.27
N PRO A 29 0.34 7.13 -6.59
CA PRO A 29 0.06 8.13 -5.58
C PRO A 29 -0.90 7.59 -4.51
N MET A 30 -0.78 8.11 -3.28
CA MET A 30 -1.61 7.69 -2.15
C MET A 30 -3.11 7.95 -2.41
N PHE A 31 -3.96 6.96 -2.13
CA PHE A 31 -5.42 7.08 -2.30
C PHE A 31 -6.21 6.47 -1.14
N ALA A 32 -7.47 6.86 -1.02
CA ALA A 32 -8.40 6.27 -0.06
C ALA A 32 -9.35 5.31 -0.79
N ILE A 33 -9.50 4.10 -0.26
CA ILE A 33 -10.56 3.17 -0.71
C ILE A 33 -11.81 3.47 0.11
N ARG A 34 -12.97 3.57 -0.54
CA ARG A 34 -14.23 3.91 0.12
C ARG A 34 -15.35 2.99 -0.35
N SER A 35 -16.23 2.65 0.58
CA SER A 35 -17.51 2.02 0.23
C SER A 35 -18.36 2.99 -0.59
N LEU A 36 -18.86 2.55 -1.75
CA LEU A 36 -19.80 3.35 -2.55
C LEU A 36 -21.16 3.52 -1.86
N GLU A 37 -21.52 2.59 -0.98
CA GLU A 37 -22.79 2.62 -0.24
C GLU A 37 -22.76 3.62 0.91
N THR A 38 -21.66 3.67 1.68
CA THR A 38 -21.59 4.44 2.93
C THR A 38 -20.62 5.64 2.88
N GLY A 39 -19.76 5.71 1.86
CA GLY A 39 -18.69 6.72 1.75
C GLY A 39 -17.55 6.56 2.77
N ILE A 40 -17.64 5.55 3.64
CA ILE A 40 -16.69 5.28 4.72
C ILE A 40 -15.38 4.76 4.12
N SER A 41 -14.25 5.27 4.62
CA SER A 41 -12.92 4.77 4.27
C SER A 41 -12.71 3.34 4.75
N LEU A 42 -12.17 2.52 3.85
CA LEU A 42 -11.72 1.18 4.13
C LEU A 42 -10.34 1.25 4.77
N SER A 43 -10.32 1.40 6.10
CA SER A 43 -9.07 1.31 6.86
C SER A 43 -9.31 0.70 8.25
N PRO A 44 -8.51 -0.32 8.64
CA PRO A 44 -8.57 -0.87 9.99
C PRO A 44 -8.08 0.12 11.06
N PHE A 45 -7.42 1.21 10.64
CA PHE A 45 -6.89 2.24 11.53
C PHE A 45 -7.88 3.37 11.83
N ARG A 46 -9.09 3.34 11.27
CA ARG A 46 -10.09 4.44 11.37
C ARG A 46 -10.39 4.90 12.78
N LYS A 47 -10.40 3.97 13.73
CA LYS A 47 -10.75 4.25 15.14
C LYS A 47 -9.51 4.40 16.04
N THR A 48 -8.34 3.99 15.57
CA THR A 48 -7.13 3.83 16.40
C THR A 48 -6.04 4.83 16.06
N SER A 49 -5.95 5.28 14.80
CA SER A 49 -4.98 6.30 14.41
C SER A 49 -5.57 7.71 14.47
N LYS A 50 -4.73 8.66 14.91
CA LYS A 50 -5.00 10.11 14.83
C LYS A 50 -4.49 10.75 13.54
N ARG A 51 -3.71 10.01 12.75
CA ARG A 51 -3.11 10.46 11.49
C ARG A 51 -4.09 10.20 10.35
N LEU A 52 -4.34 11.21 9.52
CA LEU A 52 -5.30 11.10 8.41
C LEU A 52 -4.75 10.22 7.30
N GLU A 53 -3.44 10.26 7.08
CA GLU A 53 -2.73 9.45 6.10
C GLU A 53 -2.86 7.95 6.35
N ASP A 54 -3.02 7.51 7.61
CA ASP A 54 -3.22 6.09 7.95
C ASP A 54 -4.57 5.52 7.46
N GLN A 55 -5.43 6.36 6.88
CA GLN A 55 -6.66 5.95 6.22
C GLN A 55 -6.48 5.65 4.73
N ASN A 56 -5.28 5.90 4.20
CA ASN A 56 -4.96 5.80 2.79
C ASN A 56 -4.01 4.63 2.50
N TRP A 57 -3.82 4.35 1.21
CA TRP A 57 -3.08 3.22 0.69
C TRP A 57 -2.28 3.62 -0.54
N PHE A 58 -1.20 2.88 -0.77
CA PHE A 58 -0.49 2.81 -2.03
C PHE A 58 -0.88 1.51 -2.74
N LEU A 59 -1.00 1.52 -4.08
CA LEU A 59 -1.25 0.33 -4.86
C LEU A 59 0.09 -0.21 -5.35
N LYS A 60 0.30 -1.50 -5.15
CA LYS A 60 1.40 -2.24 -5.74
C LYS A 60 0.86 -3.36 -6.61
N GLU A 61 1.24 -3.39 -7.88
CA GLU A 61 0.97 -4.54 -8.74
C GLU A 61 1.89 -5.71 -8.36
N ILE A 62 1.33 -6.91 -8.43
CA ILE A 62 2.04 -8.16 -8.12
C ILE A 62 2.20 -8.94 -9.42
N VAL A 63 3.42 -9.42 -9.65
CA VAL A 63 3.70 -10.29 -10.80
C VAL A 63 2.82 -11.52 -10.69
N THR A 64 1.99 -11.73 -11.70
CA THR A 64 1.08 -12.85 -11.75
C THR A 64 1.85 -14.16 -11.86
N ASN A 65 1.49 -15.16 -11.05
CA ASN A 65 2.03 -16.51 -11.13
C ASN A 65 0.90 -17.55 -11.17
N ASP A 66 1.24 -18.80 -11.49
CA ASP A 66 0.25 -19.88 -11.66
C ASP A 66 -0.48 -20.22 -10.35
N GLU A 67 0.16 -20.03 -9.19
CA GLU A 67 -0.48 -20.28 -7.90
C GLU A 67 -1.60 -19.27 -7.61
N LEU A 68 -1.35 -17.98 -7.87
CA LEU A 68 -2.35 -16.91 -7.74
C LEU A 68 -3.55 -17.17 -8.67
N LYS A 69 -3.27 -17.49 -9.93
CA LYS A 69 -4.32 -17.85 -10.91
C LYS A 69 -5.12 -19.07 -10.49
N ALA A 70 -4.50 -20.05 -9.85
CA ALA A 70 -5.19 -21.26 -9.41
C ALA A 70 -6.17 -20.99 -8.25
N ARG A 71 -5.96 -19.95 -7.44
CA ARG A 71 -6.86 -19.58 -6.34
C ARG A 71 -7.96 -18.61 -6.76
N ASP A 72 -7.73 -17.87 -7.82
CA ASP A 72 -8.71 -16.97 -8.39
C ASP A 72 -9.76 -17.75 -9.19
N MET A 73 -10.95 -17.87 -8.60
CA MET A 73 -12.09 -18.56 -9.21
C MET A 73 -12.52 -17.96 -10.56
N HIS A 74 -12.14 -16.72 -10.84
CA HIS A 74 -12.51 -16.00 -12.05
C HIS A 74 -11.35 -15.79 -13.02
N ALA A 75 -10.16 -16.35 -12.74
CA ALA A 75 -8.95 -16.14 -13.55
C ALA A 75 -9.11 -16.53 -15.03
N LYS A 76 -10.06 -17.43 -15.35
CA LYS A 76 -10.33 -17.87 -16.74
C LYS A 76 -11.31 -16.95 -17.47
N ASP A 77 -12.23 -16.34 -16.74
CA ASP A 77 -13.33 -15.56 -17.30
C ASP A 77 -12.99 -14.07 -17.34
N LEU A 78 -12.17 -13.61 -16.39
CA LEU A 78 -11.86 -12.22 -16.16
C LEU A 78 -10.33 -12.05 -16.03
N PRO A 79 -9.67 -11.34 -16.96
CA PRO A 79 -8.21 -11.15 -16.94
C PRO A 79 -7.81 -10.06 -15.94
N PHE A 80 -8.12 -10.27 -14.65
CA PHE A 80 -7.75 -9.31 -13.61
C PHE A 80 -6.24 -9.33 -13.33
N GLY A 81 -5.71 -8.15 -13.01
CA GLY A 81 -4.41 -8.02 -12.36
C GLY A 81 -4.51 -8.33 -10.87
N TYR A 82 -3.38 -8.63 -10.25
CA TYR A 82 -3.27 -8.88 -8.81
C TYR A 82 -2.53 -7.72 -8.14
N VAL A 83 -3.09 -7.20 -7.06
CA VAL A 83 -2.56 -6.02 -6.38
C VAL A 83 -2.52 -6.18 -4.87
N GLN A 84 -1.65 -5.41 -4.23
CA GLN A 84 -1.56 -5.22 -2.79
C GLN A 84 -1.81 -3.74 -2.45
N PHE A 85 -2.53 -3.50 -1.36
CA PHE A 85 -2.73 -2.14 -0.82
C PHE A 85 -1.79 -1.91 0.36
N ILE A 86 -0.75 -1.10 0.16
CA ILE A 86 0.34 -0.88 1.12
C ILE A 86 0.05 0.34 1.98
N SER A 87 0.29 0.20 3.28
CA SER A 87 0.10 1.25 4.27
C SER A 87 1.20 2.30 4.19
N PRO A 88 0.88 3.59 4.37
CA PRO A 88 1.90 4.63 4.51
C PRO A 88 2.74 4.52 5.78
N ARG A 89 2.41 3.59 6.68
CA ARG A 89 3.18 3.31 7.89
C ARG A 89 4.41 2.44 7.64
N GLY A 90 4.50 1.76 6.48
CA GLY A 90 5.64 0.92 6.12
C GLY A 90 5.40 0.09 4.86
N ASP A 91 6.47 -0.17 4.10
CA ASP A 91 6.46 -0.85 2.79
C ASP A 91 5.99 -2.32 2.83
N ASP A 92 6.03 -2.93 4.02
CA ASP A 92 5.63 -4.31 4.26
C ASP A 92 4.37 -4.42 5.14
N ILE A 93 3.52 -3.40 5.17
CA ILE A 93 2.24 -3.47 5.88
C ILE A 93 1.11 -3.35 4.86
N CYS A 94 0.37 -4.42 4.61
CA CYS A 94 -0.70 -4.46 3.63
C CYS A 94 -2.08 -4.55 4.28
N LEU A 95 -3.09 -3.98 3.63
CA LEU A 95 -4.49 -4.31 3.89
C LEU A 95 -4.70 -5.81 3.70
N ALA A 96 -5.43 -6.44 4.61
CA ALA A 96 -5.74 -7.87 4.54
C ALA A 96 -7.22 -8.14 4.81
N VAL A 97 -7.76 -9.16 4.14
CA VAL A 97 -9.02 -9.81 4.53
C VAL A 97 -8.69 -10.98 5.44
N LEU A 98 -8.92 -10.80 6.74
CA LEU A 98 -8.58 -11.78 7.76
C LEU A 98 -9.55 -12.97 7.73
N SER A 99 -9.16 -14.08 8.35
CA SER A 99 -9.93 -15.34 8.35
C SER A 99 -11.33 -15.20 8.95
N GLU A 100 -11.50 -14.28 9.90
CA GLU A 100 -12.77 -13.88 10.51
C GLU A 100 -13.63 -12.96 9.62
N LYS A 101 -13.27 -12.79 8.34
CA LYS A 101 -13.96 -11.93 7.36
C LYS A 101 -13.98 -10.46 7.76
N SER A 102 -12.92 -10.01 8.43
CA SER A 102 -12.72 -8.61 8.82
C SER A 102 -11.57 -7.99 8.00
N PHE A 103 -11.53 -6.66 7.93
CA PHE A 103 -10.37 -5.95 7.39
C PHE A 103 -9.35 -5.74 8.50
N GLY A 104 -8.10 -6.09 8.22
CA GLY A 104 -6.97 -5.90 9.11
C GLY A 104 -5.70 -5.57 8.33
N THR A 105 -4.55 -5.77 8.98
CA THR A 105 -3.25 -5.65 8.31
C THR A 105 -2.38 -6.87 8.53
N LYS A 106 -1.61 -7.23 7.51
CA LYS A 106 -0.59 -8.29 7.55
C LYS A 106 0.69 -7.82 6.86
N SER A 107 1.77 -8.58 7.03
CA SER A 107 2.97 -8.40 6.21
C SER A 107 2.66 -8.73 4.75
N CYS A 108 3.01 -7.83 3.83
CA CYS A 108 2.82 -8.03 2.39
C CYS A 108 3.67 -9.20 1.88
N LYS A 109 4.93 -9.26 2.34
CA LYS A 109 5.94 -10.25 1.94
C LYS A 109 5.64 -11.60 2.58
N GLN A 110 5.35 -11.63 3.89
CA GLN A 110 5.09 -12.89 4.60
C GLN A 110 3.80 -13.57 4.09
N ASP A 111 2.74 -12.81 3.80
CA ASP A 111 1.48 -13.37 3.31
C ASP A 111 1.61 -14.06 1.94
N LEU A 112 2.52 -13.56 1.10
CA LEU A 112 2.92 -14.21 -0.15
C LEU A 112 3.80 -15.45 0.10
N GLN A 113 4.77 -15.37 1.01
CA GLN A 113 5.67 -16.48 1.35
C GLN A 113 4.93 -17.67 1.98
N ASP A 114 3.97 -17.39 2.86
CA ASP A 114 3.13 -18.40 3.51
C ASP A 114 2.04 -18.94 2.58
N GLY A 115 1.86 -18.30 1.41
CA GLY A 115 0.78 -18.63 0.49
C GLY A 115 -0.60 -18.43 1.11
N THR A 116 -0.77 -17.54 2.10
CA THR A 116 -2.11 -17.28 2.67
C THR A 116 -2.95 -16.39 1.77
N MET A 117 -2.30 -15.50 1.00
CA MET A 117 -2.90 -14.64 -0.03
C MET A 117 -4.05 -13.75 0.49
N GLN A 118 -4.05 -13.41 1.78
CA GLN A 118 -5.08 -12.56 2.40
C GLN A 118 -4.89 -11.07 2.09
N THR A 119 -3.70 -10.70 1.60
CA THR A 119 -3.34 -9.33 1.21
C THR A 119 -3.52 -9.05 -0.28
N ILE A 120 -4.00 -10.05 -1.04
CA ILE A 120 -4.10 -9.98 -2.50
C ILE A 120 -5.52 -9.60 -2.90
N PHE A 121 -5.62 -8.60 -3.75
CA PHE A 121 -6.88 -8.11 -4.32
C PHE A 121 -6.82 -8.17 -5.84
N LEU A 122 -7.99 -8.28 -6.47
CA LEU A 122 -8.13 -8.23 -7.92
C LEU A 122 -8.29 -6.78 -8.37
N SER A 123 -7.55 -6.38 -9.40
CA SER A 123 -7.68 -5.09 -10.08
C SER A 123 -8.15 -5.30 -11.51
N TYR A 124 -9.11 -4.49 -11.94
CA TYR A 124 -9.41 -4.33 -13.37
C TYR A 124 -8.22 -3.62 -14.02
N GLN A 125 -7.73 -4.13 -15.15
CA GLN A 125 -6.76 -3.44 -16.01
C GLN A 125 -7.46 -2.50 -16.98
#